data_AF-A0A7G7MQ43-F1
#
_entry.id   AF-A0A7G7MQ43-F1
#
_cell.length_a   1.000
_cell.length_b   1.000
_cell.length_c   1.000
_cell.angle_alpha   90.00
_cell.angle_beta   90.00
_cell.angle_gamma   90.00
#
_symmetry.space_group_name_H-M   'P 1'
#
loop_
_entity.id
_entity.type
_entity.pdbx_description
1 polymer ?
#
loop_
_entity_poly.entity_id
_entity_poly.type
_entity_poly.pdbx_seq_one_letter_code
_entity_poly.pdbx_strand_id
1 'polypeptide(L)'
;MPVDPAEPLPDAGFDVVRRGYDQGQVDTHLRRIDAEISILAADRTAAVDQAAQLGRELEDARARAEKLRAQVRTLAGPPQSVQGMSERMRSMLRLAEDEVSDMLGRAETEAAQRRQEAQQEAERTLAAAREEAASFLGPAQVEATELAERTARERAQLVTDRVAMERKIAADRATMEREIAELRATTEARLAEERSAVEQALDAQRAGVEGEVGELTRRSDEERTRLWAEAEARRQEIEEDFTIAMDQRRAEALAALHAERAALRQEIDGMREAHAERMRTEAQQAEEHARRLVADAERRVAELAGLRSRITEQLTGAQAVLGRVLVSLAPLDGEAGPHTNGRTPAPAAPAPAAPVPAPPAPAAAPDPAIPAAAAQEDSPAQASPARAAAVPTPPAPAQPTAAQPTAAQPTAAPAALDQPTVQIHADTLTDLEPVNGEAPAADAPEPTAPNPQAATPGNGQPGGAPSPTPRQRNRPPRPRATSGRR
;
A
#
# COMPACT_ATOMS: atom_id res chain seq x y z
N MET A 1 -105.17 -43.80 -99.41
CA MET A 1 -105.38 -43.00 -100.63
C MET A 1 -106.65 -42.19 -100.47
N PRO A 2 -106.75 -41.00 -101.09
CA PRO A 2 -107.67 -39.96 -100.65
C PRO A 2 -109.06 -40.05 -101.29
N VAL A 3 -110.04 -39.47 -100.58
CA VAL A 3 -111.16 -38.76 -101.20
C VAL A 3 -111.26 -37.42 -100.47
N ASP A 4 -110.86 -36.36 -101.17
CA ASP A 4 -111.30 -34.99 -100.87
C ASP A 4 -112.71 -34.85 -101.47
N PRO A 5 -113.67 -34.20 -100.79
CA PRO A 5 -113.91 -32.83 -101.21
C PRO A 5 -114.18 -31.85 -100.06
N ALA A 6 -113.57 -30.68 -100.17
CA ALA A 6 -114.13 -29.43 -99.66
C ALA A 6 -115.38 -29.04 -100.46
N GLU A 7 -116.53 -29.62 -100.13
CA GLU A 7 -117.82 -28.93 -100.32
C GLU A 7 -118.14 -28.16 -99.03
N PRO A 8 -118.37 -26.83 -99.09
CA PRO A 8 -119.01 -26.15 -97.98
C PRO A 8 -120.43 -26.72 -97.84
N LEU A 9 -120.81 -27.15 -96.63
CA LEU A 9 -122.23 -27.39 -96.37
C LEU A 9 -122.98 -26.10 -96.72
N PRO A 10 -124.05 -26.15 -97.52
CA PRO A 10 -124.82 -24.95 -97.83
C PRO A 10 -125.32 -24.36 -96.51
N ASP A 11 -125.17 -23.04 -96.36
CA ASP A 11 -125.65 -22.32 -95.18
C ASP A 11 -127.12 -22.68 -94.97
N ALA A 12 -127.44 -23.36 -93.87
CA ALA A 12 -128.71 -24.06 -93.67
C ALA A 12 -129.85 -23.11 -93.28
N GLY A 13 -129.80 -21.87 -93.79
CA GLY A 13 -130.78 -20.83 -93.61
C GLY A 13 -132.11 -21.22 -94.24
N PHE A 14 -133.08 -21.55 -93.39
CA PHE A 14 -134.48 -21.71 -93.79
C PHE A 14 -135.01 -20.42 -94.43
N ASP A 15 -135.84 -20.55 -95.48
CA ASP A 15 -136.43 -19.40 -96.18
C ASP A 15 -137.14 -18.43 -95.21
N VAL A 16 -136.73 -17.16 -95.22
CA VAL A 16 -137.23 -16.16 -94.27
C VAL A 16 -138.58 -15.59 -94.73
N VAL A 17 -139.67 -16.23 -94.29
CA VAL A 17 -141.05 -15.83 -94.63
C VAL A 17 -141.59 -14.78 -93.66
N ARG A 18 -142.49 -13.89 -94.11
CA ARG A 18 -143.04 -12.74 -93.37
C ARG A 18 -143.86 -13.05 -92.09
N ARG A 19 -143.97 -14.32 -91.70
CA ARG A 19 -144.43 -14.85 -90.40
C ARG A 19 -143.72 -16.18 -90.09
N GLY A 20 -142.39 -16.19 -90.17
CA GLY A 20 -141.55 -17.31 -89.76
C GLY A 20 -141.28 -17.37 -88.25
N TYR A 21 -140.46 -18.34 -87.83
CA TYR A 21 -139.91 -18.41 -86.48
C TYR A 21 -138.77 -17.39 -86.28
N ASP A 22 -138.45 -17.09 -85.01
CA ASP A 22 -137.33 -16.23 -84.65
C ASP A 22 -135.99 -16.93 -84.97
N GLN A 23 -135.26 -16.40 -85.96
CA GLN A 23 -133.97 -16.93 -86.40
C GLN A 23 -132.97 -17.06 -85.24
N GLY A 24 -132.90 -16.08 -84.33
CA GLY A 24 -131.97 -16.14 -83.20
C GLY A 24 -132.27 -17.28 -82.24
N GLN A 25 -133.54 -17.65 -82.10
CA GLN A 25 -133.97 -18.81 -81.31
C GLN A 25 -133.71 -20.13 -82.05
N VAL A 26 -133.96 -20.18 -83.37
CA VAL A 26 -133.68 -21.35 -84.22
C VAL A 26 -132.18 -21.64 -84.26
N ASP A 27 -131.34 -20.65 -84.53
CA ASP A 27 -129.87 -20.79 -84.57
C ASP A 27 -129.28 -21.19 -83.22
N THR A 28 -129.94 -20.82 -82.12
CA THR A 28 -129.56 -21.24 -80.76
C THR A 28 -130.00 -22.68 -80.48
N HIS A 29 -131.17 -23.09 -80.98
CA HIS A 29 -131.66 -24.46 -80.85
C HIS A 29 -130.88 -25.45 -81.73
N LEU A 30 -130.53 -25.07 -82.97
CA LEU A 30 -129.67 -25.88 -83.85
C LEU A 30 -128.27 -26.04 -83.25
N ARG A 31 -127.60 -24.95 -82.84
CA ARG A 31 -126.29 -25.06 -82.17
C ARG A 31 -126.33 -25.92 -80.89
N ARG A 32 -127.47 -25.98 -80.19
CA ARG A 32 -127.69 -26.94 -79.10
C ARG A 32 -127.82 -28.38 -79.62
N ILE A 33 -128.61 -28.63 -80.66
CA ILE A 33 -128.76 -29.96 -81.27
C ILE A 33 -127.42 -30.46 -81.84
N ASP A 34 -126.65 -29.61 -82.53
CA ASP A 34 -125.32 -29.95 -83.05
C ASP A 34 -124.34 -30.28 -81.93
N ALA A 35 -124.40 -29.56 -80.80
CA ALA A 35 -123.63 -29.89 -79.61
C ALA A 35 -124.07 -31.23 -78.98
N GLU A 36 -125.37 -31.48 -78.87
CA GLU A 36 -125.92 -32.76 -78.37
C GLU A 36 -125.54 -33.94 -79.29
N ILE A 37 -125.59 -33.76 -80.62
CA ILE A 37 -125.15 -34.75 -81.61
C ILE A 37 -123.62 -34.95 -81.53
N SER A 38 -122.84 -33.89 -81.39
CA SER A 38 -121.39 -33.97 -81.24
C SER A 38 -120.98 -34.73 -79.97
N ILE A 39 -121.67 -34.50 -78.86
CA ILE A 39 -121.48 -35.25 -77.61
C ILE A 39 -121.86 -36.72 -77.82
N LEU A 40 -123.03 -37.01 -78.39
CA LEU A 40 -123.49 -38.38 -78.64
C LEU A 40 -122.56 -39.14 -79.61
N ALA A 41 -121.96 -38.45 -80.58
CA ALA A 41 -120.97 -39.00 -81.50
C ALA A 41 -119.63 -39.30 -80.79
N ALA A 42 -119.19 -38.43 -79.89
CA ALA A 42 -118.01 -38.66 -79.05
C ALA A 42 -118.24 -39.85 -78.08
N ASP A 43 -119.37 -39.88 -77.38
CA ASP A 43 -119.76 -40.98 -76.48
C ASP A 43 -119.86 -42.32 -77.24
N ARG A 44 -120.47 -42.32 -78.43
CA ARG A 44 -120.52 -43.51 -79.30
C ARG A 44 -119.13 -43.98 -79.71
N THR A 45 -118.22 -43.05 -80.00
CA THR A 45 -116.84 -43.39 -80.41
C THR A 45 -116.08 -43.98 -79.23
N ALA A 46 -116.15 -43.35 -78.05
CA ALA A 46 -115.56 -43.87 -76.81
C ALA A 46 -116.12 -45.25 -76.43
N ALA A 47 -117.42 -45.49 -76.61
CA ALA A 47 -118.04 -46.80 -76.38
C ALA A 47 -117.56 -47.88 -77.38
N VAL A 48 -117.31 -47.52 -78.64
CA VAL A 48 -116.72 -48.42 -79.65
C VAL A 48 -115.26 -48.75 -79.32
N ASP A 49 -114.47 -47.76 -78.89
CA ASP A 49 -113.08 -47.97 -78.47
C ASP A 49 -112.98 -48.84 -77.21
N GLN A 50 -113.85 -48.60 -76.22
CA GLN A 50 -113.96 -49.45 -75.02
C GLN A 50 -114.37 -50.89 -75.38
N ALA A 51 -115.34 -51.08 -76.28
CA ALA A 51 -115.70 -52.41 -76.76
C ALA A 51 -114.54 -53.11 -77.50
N ALA A 52 -113.76 -52.37 -78.29
CA ALA A 52 -112.58 -52.86 -78.98
C ALA A 52 -111.39 -53.16 -78.04
N GLN A 53 -111.29 -52.48 -76.89
CA GLN A 53 -110.32 -52.80 -75.84
C GLN A 53 -110.74 -54.06 -75.06
N LEU A 54 -112.00 -54.12 -74.59
CA LEU A 54 -112.54 -55.29 -73.89
C LEU A 54 -112.51 -56.56 -74.75
N GLY A 55 -112.66 -56.42 -76.08
CA GLY A 55 -112.44 -57.52 -77.03
C GLY A 55 -111.01 -58.08 -76.97
N ARG A 56 -109.99 -57.22 -77.01
CA ARG A 56 -108.57 -57.61 -76.89
C ARG A 56 -108.27 -58.23 -75.53
N GLU A 57 -108.78 -57.65 -74.44
CA GLU A 57 -108.59 -58.19 -73.10
C GLU A 57 -109.24 -59.57 -72.93
N LEU A 58 -110.41 -59.80 -73.53
CA LEU A 58 -111.05 -61.12 -73.59
C LEU A 58 -110.26 -62.12 -74.45
N GLU A 59 -109.66 -61.70 -75.56
CA GLU A 59 -108.82 -62.56 -76.39
C GLU A 59 -107.52 -62.94 -75.68
N ASP A 60 -106.84 -62.00 -75.04
CA ASP A 60 -105.66 -62.26 -74.20
C ASP A 60 -106.02 -63.14 -72.98
N ALA A 61 -107.19 -62.96 -72.38
CA ALA A 61 -107.65 -63.80 -71.28
C ALA A 61 -107.96 -65.23 -71.74
N ARG A 62 -108.58 -65.38 -72.92
CA ARG A 62 -108.81 -66.69 -73.57
C ARG A 62 -107.50 -67.37 -73.93
N ALA A 63 -106.54 -66.66 -74.53
CA ALA A 63 -105.22 -67.19 -74.86
C ALA A 63 -104.44 -67.61 -73.61
N ARG A 64 -104.48 -66.80 -72.54
CA ARG A 64 -103.92 -67.16 -71.22
C ARG A 64 -104.62 -68.39 -70.62
N ALA A 65 -105.95 -68.47 -70.70
CA ALA A 65 -106.71 -69.61 -70.19
C ALA A 65 -106.42 -70.91 -70.97
N GLU A 66 -106.33 -70.88 -72.30
CA GLU A 66 -105.94 -72.04 -73.10
C GLU A 66 -104.49 -72.47 -72.85
N LYS A 67 -103.56 -71.52 -72.69
CA LYS A 67 -102.18 -71.82 -72.29
C LYS A 67 -102.14 -72.52 -70.91
N LEU A 68 -102.91 -72.04 -69.94
CA LEU A 68 -103.02 -72.67 -68.62
C LEU A 68 -103.69 -74.05 -68.69
N ARG A 69 -104.75 -74.21 -69.50
CA ARG A 69 -105.42 -75.51 -69.74
C ARG A 69 -104.49 -76.50 -70.42
N ALA A 70 -103.66 -76.07 -71.37
CA ALA A 70 -102.63 -76.91 -71.99
C ALA A 70 -101.58 -77.34 -70.96
N GLN A 71 -101.07 -76.41 -70.14
CA GLN A 71 -100.12 -76.73 -69.06
C GLN A 71 -100.72 -77.70 -68.02
N VAL A 72 -101.96 -77.48 -67.57
CA VAL A 72 -102.66 -78.40 -66.67
C VAL A 72 -102.90 -79.76 -67.34
N ARG A 73 -103.26 -79.81 -68.63
CA ARG A 73 -103.40 -81.09 -69.37
C ARG A 73 -102.08 -81.86 -69.48
N THR A 74 -100.94 -81.16 -69.62
CA THR A 74 -99.60 -81.78 -69.57
C THR A 74 -99.24 -82.27 -68.17
N LEU A 75 -99.57 -81.51 -67.12
CA LEU A 75 -99.24 -81.83 -65.72
C LEU A 75 -100.16 -82.90 -65.09
N ALA A 76 -101.40 -83.02 -65.58
CA ALA A 76 -102.44 -83.95 -65.10
C ALA A 76 -102.67 -85.14 -66.04
N GLY A 77 -101.89 -85.28 -67.11
CA GLY A 77 -101.87 -86.50 -67.93
C GLY A 77 -101.35 -87.71 -67.15
N PRO A 78 -101.72 -88.95 -67.54
CA PRO A 78 -101.24 -90.16 -66.85
C PRO A 78 -99.69 -90.25 -66.93
N PRO A 79 -99.02 -90.68 -65.84
CA PRO A 79 -97.59 -90.38 -65.59
C PRO A 79 -96.59 -91.27 -66.37
N GLN A 80 -96.92 -91.67 -67.60
CA GLN A 80 -96.19 -92.69 -68.36
C GLN A 80 -95.26 -92.14 -69.46
N SER A 81 -94.97 -90.82 -69.47
CA SER A 81 -94.00 -90.23 -70.40
C SER A 81 -92.75 -89.70 -69.68
N VAL A 82 -91.58 -90.06 -70.21
CA VAL A 82 -90.27 -89.61 -69.69
C VAL A 82 -90.14 -88.08 -69.75
N GLN A 83 -90.78 -87.44 -70.73
CA GLN A 83 -90.77 -85.98 -70.89
C GLN A 83 -91.51 -85.26 -69.75
N GLY A 84 -92.70 -85.72 -69.35
CA GLY A 84 -93.44 -85.12 -68.22
C GLY A 84 -92.71 -85.31 -66.87
N MET A 85 -92.04 -86.45 -66.69
CA MET A 85 -91.17 -86.70 -65.55
C MET A 85 -89.93 -85.76 -65.56
N SER A 86 -89.34 -85.55 -66.74
CA SER A 86 -88.23 -84.61 -66.93
C SER A 86 -88.64 -83.15 -66.70
N GLU A 87 -89.83 -82.74 -67.11
CA GLU A 87 -90.35 -81.39 -66.87
C GLU A 87 -90.66 -81.14 -65.39
N ARG A 88 -91.24 -82.14 -64.70
CA ARG A 88 -91.39 -82.06 -63.24
C ARG A 88 -90.03 -82.02 -62.52
N MET A 89 -89.04 -82.79 -62.97
CA MET A 89 -87.68 -82.76 -62.43
C MET A 89 -87.01 -81.40 -62.65
N ARG A 90 -87.11 -80.80 -63.86
CA ARG A 90 -86.63 -79.43 -64.13
C ARG A 90 -87.32 -78.39 -63.23
N SER A 91 -88.63 -78.54 -63.01
CA SER A 91 -89.39 -77.65 -62.10
C SER A 91 -88.96 -77.79 -60.64
N MET A 92 -88.70 -79.01 -60.18
CA MET A 92 -88.23 -79.28 -58.81
C MET A 92 -86.77 -78.84 -58.61
N LEU A 93 -85.90 -79.05 -59.60
CA LEU A 93 -84.53 -78.54 -59.59
C LEU A 93 -84.51 -77.01 -59.57
N ARG A 94 -85.35 -76.34 -60.37
CA ARG A 94 -85.49 -74.89 -60.34
C ARG A 94 -86.01 -74.38 -59.00
N LEU A 95 -87.02 -75.02 -58.42
CA LEU A 95 -87.50 -74.66 -57.08
C LEU A 95 -86.41 -74.85 -56.01
N ALA A 96 -85.55 -75.86 -56.16
CA ALA A 96 -84.40 -76.05 -55.27
C ALA A 96 -83.27 -75.04 -55.52
N GLU A 97 -83.07 -74.59 -56.76
CA GLU A 97 -82.15 -73.50 -57.14
C GLU A 97 -82.63 -72.15 -56.60
N ASP A 98 -83.93 -71.86 -56.73
CA ASP A 98 -84.59 -70.69 -56.15
C ASP A 98 -84.50 -70.71 -54.61
N GLU A 99 -84.82 -71.83 -53.94
CA GLU A 99 -84.69 -71.98 -52.48
C GLU A 99 -83.22 -71.89 -52.01
N VAL A 100 -82.26 -72.45 -52.75
CA VAL A 100 -80.82 -72.30 -52.43
C VAL A 100 -80.36 -70.86 -52.62
N SER A 101 -80.85 -70.14 -53.64
CA SER A 101 -80.61 -68.71 -53.80
C SER A 101 -81.17 -67.92 -52.61
N ASP A 102 -82.38 -68.23 -52.15
CA ASP A 102 -82.97 -67.61 -50.96
C ASP A 102 -82.22 -68.00 -49.67
N MET A 103 -81.70 -69.22 -49.54
CA MET A 103 -80.87 -69.63 -48.40
C MET A 103 -79.53 -68.90 -48.40
N LEU A 104 -78.90 -68.71 -49.56
CA LEU A 104 -77.65 -67.96 -49.71
C LEU A 104 -77.88 -66.47 -49.40
N GLY A 105 -78.95 -65.85 -49.92
CA GLY A 105 -79.31 -64.47 -49.59
C GLY A 105 -79.62 -64.26 -48.10
N ARG A 106 -80.30 -65.21 -47.45
CA ARG A 106 -80.46 -65.26 -45.98
C ARG A 106 -79.11 -65.36 -45.26
N ALA A 107 -78.25 -66.31 -45.66
CA ALA A 107 -76.94 -66.50 -45.04
C ALA A 107 -76.00 -65.30 -45.22
N GLU A 108 -76.02 -64.64 -46.39
CA GLU A 108 -75.23 -63.43 -46.65
C GLU A 108 -75.71 -62.23 -45.83
N THR A 109 -77.02 -62.04 -45.70
CA THR A 109 -77.59 -60.96 -44.88
C THR A 109 -77.37 -61.20 -43.39
N GLU A 110 -77.53 -62.44 -42.88
CA GLU A 110 -77.13 -62.81 -41.52
C GLU A 110 -75.63 -62.62 -41.27
N ALA A 111 -74.78 -63.02 -42.23
CA ALA A 111 -73.33 -62.86 -42.10
C ALA A 111 -72.91 -61.38 -42.17
N ALA A 112 -73.65 -60.53 -42.90
CA ALA A 112 -73.45 -59.09 -42.89
C ALA A 112 -73.89 -58.46 -41.56
N GLN A 113 -75.06 -58.84 -41.04
CA GLN A 113 -75.56 -58.41 -39.72
C GLN A 113 -74.57 -58.78 -38.61
N ARG A 114 -74.16 -60.05 -38.51
CA ARG A 114 -73.19 -60.51 -37.49
C ARG A 114 -71.83 -59.82 -37.60
N ARG A 115 -71.37 -59.47 -38.81
CA ARG A 115 -70.16 -58.64 -39.00
C ARG A 115 -70.37 -57.20 -38.51
N GLN A 116 -71.51 -56.60 -38.82
CA GLN A 116 -71.85 -55.24 -38.39
C GLN A 116 -72.04 -55.14 -36.87
N GLU A 117 -72.63 -56.16 -36.25
CA GLU A 117 -72.77 -56.29 -34.78
C GLU A 117 -71.40 -56.40 -34.11
N ALA A 118 -70.54 -57.32 -34.59
CA ALA A 118 -69.17 -57.48 -34.08
C ALA A 118 -68.32 -56.21 -34.29
N GLN A 119 -68.50 -55.48 -35.40
CA GLN A 119 -67.87 -54.18 -35.62
C GLN A 119 -68.34 -53.13 -34.62
N GLN A 120 -69.65 -53.01 -34.37
CA GLN A 120 -70.19 -52.10 -33.36
C GLN A 120 -69.72 -52.47 -31.94
N GLU A 121 -69.58 -53.76 -31.62
CA GLU A 121 -69.07 -54.21 -30.32
C GLU A 121 -67.57 -53.92 -30.17
N ALA A 122 -66.77 -54.12 -31.22
CA ALA A 122 -65.37 -53.70 -31.26
C ALA A 122 -65.22 -52.17 -31.15
N GLU A 123 -66.07 -51.39 -31.82
CA GLU A 123 -66.08 -49.92 -31.71
C GLU A 123 -66.47 -49.46 -30.30
N ARG A 124 -67.49 -50.07 -29.68
CA ARG A 124 -67.92 -49.76 -28.30
C ARG A 124 -66.84 -50.10 -27.27
N THR A 125 -66.21 -51.27 -27.39
CA THR A 125 -65.14 -51.68 -26.47
C THR A 125 -63.88 -50.82 -26.63
N LEU A 126 -63.51 -50.48 -27.87
CA LEU A 126 -62.42 -49.54 -28.14
C LEU A 126 -62.76 -48.08 -27.78
N ALA A 127 -64.04 -47.69 -27.72
CA ALA A 127 -64.46 -46.39 -27.19
C ALA A 127 -64.33 -46.37 -25.66
N ALA A 128 -64.94 -47.35 -24.98
CA ALA A 128 -64.88 -47.49 -23.53
C ALA A 128 -63.44 -47.57 -23.00
N ALA A 129 -62.57 -48.38 -23.63
CA ALA A 129 -61.16 -48.48 -23.24
C ALA A 129 -60.38 -47.16 -23.45
N ARG A 130 -60.77 -46.32 -24.41
CA ARG A 130 -60.17 -44.98 -24.60
C ARG A 130 -60.69 -43.97 -23.58
N GLU A 131 -61.97 -44.02 -23.24
CA GLU A 131 -62.56 -43.18 -22.18
C GLU A 131 -61.97 -43.54 -20.81
N GLU A 132 -61.83 -44.83 -20.52
CA GLU A 132 -61.16 -45.33 -19.32
C GLU A 132 -59.68 -44.89 -19.28
N ALA A 133 -58.91 -45.11 -20.34
CA ALA A 133 -57.51 -44.65 -20.42
C ALA A 133 -57.38 -43.12 -20.28
N ALA A 134 -58.29 -42.35 -20.88
CA ALA A 134 -58.33 -40.90 -20.70
C ALA A 134 -58.69 -40.48 -19.26
N SER A 135 -59.57 -41.23 -18.59
CA SER A 135 -59.97 -40.97 -17.21
C SER A 135 -58.84 -41.19 -16.18
N PHE A 136 -57.86 -42.06 -16.50
CA PHE A 136 -56.65 -42.24 -15.70
C PHE A 136 -55.51 -41.31 -16.10
N LEU A 137 -55.23 -41.19 -17.41
CA LEU A 137 -54.09 -40.40 -17.91
C LEU A 137 -54.30 -38.89 -17.74
N GLY A 138 -55.53 -38.39 -17.86
CA GLY A 138 -55.84 -36.96 -17.68
C GLY A 138 -55.47 -36.44 -16.28
N PRO A 139 -56.04 -37.01 -15.19
CA PRO A 139 -55.66 -36.65 -13.83
C PRO A 139 -54.17 -36.87 -13.53
N ALA A 140 -53.60 -38.01 -13.94
CA ALA A 140 -52.18 -38.29 -13.71
C ALA A 140 -51.26 -37.27 -14.39
N GLN A 141 -51.60 -36.80 -15.60
CA GLN A 141 -50.86 -35.75 -16.29
C GLN A 141 -51.00 -34.39 -15.61
N VAL A 142 -52.20 -34.05 -15.10
CA VAL A 142 -52.42 -32.83 -14.30
C VAL A 142 -51.60 -32.87 -13.02
N GLU A 143 -51.68 -33.95 -12.23
CA GLU A 143 -50.92 -34.13 -10.99
C GLU A 143 -49.39 -34.06 -11.24
N ALA A 144 -48.90 -34.67 -12.31
CA ALA A 144 -47.50 -34.56 -12.72
C ALA A 144 -47.10 -33.11 -13.05
N THR A 145 -47.93 -32.35 -13.74
CA THR A 145 -47.67 -30.92 -13.99
C THR A 145 -47.73 -30.08 -12.71
N GLU A 146 -48.68 -30.32 -11.81
CA GLU A 146 -48.74 -29.62 -10.52
C GLU A 146 -47.51 -29.91 -9.65
N LEU A 147 -47.03 -31.15 -9.63
CA LEU A 147 -45.82 -31.55 -8.89
C LEU A 147 -44.57 -30.89 -9.50
N ALA A 148 -44.48 -30.84 -10.83
CA ALA A 148 -43.41 -30.13 -11.53
C ALA A 148 -43.44 -28.62 -11.24
N GLU A 149 -44.62 -27.99 -11.22
CA GLU A 149 -44.75 -26.58 -10.84
C GLU A 149 -44.42 -26.31 -9.37
N ARG A 150 -44.87 -27.17 -8.45
CA ARG A 150 -44.57 -27.05 -7.01
C ARG A 150 -43.06 -27.13 -6.77
N THR A 151 -42.41 -28.17 -7.27
CA THR A 151 -40.95 -28.35 -7.13
C THR A 151 -40.15 -27.26 -7.86
N ALA A 152 -40.64 -26.72 -8.98
CA ALA A 152 -40.02 -25.56 -9.64
C ALA A 152 -40.16 -24.27 -8.79
N ARG A 153 -41.31 -24.03 -8.17
CA ARG A 153 -41.55 -22.90 -7.25
C ARG A 153 -40.67 -23.00 -6.00
N GLU A 154 -40.58 -24.17 -5.39
CA GLU A 154 -39.71 -24.44 -4.23
C GLU A 154 -38.23 -24.22 -4.57
N ARG A 155 -37.75 -24.74 -5.71
CA ARG A 155 -36.38 -24.51 -6.20
C ARG A 155 -36.12 -23.02 -6.46
N ALA A 156 -37.07 -22.29 -7.03
CA ALA A 156 -36.94 -20.85 -7.25
C ALA A 156 -36.88 -20.07 -5.93
N GLN A 157 -37.70 -20.43 -4.93
CA GLN A 157 -37.68 -19.86 -3.59
C GLN A 157 -36.33 -20.10 -2.88
N LEU A 158 -35.82 -21.33 -2.91
CA LEU A 158 -34.51 -21.67 -2.35
C LEU A 158 -33.37 -20.86 -3.02
N VAL A 159 -33.45 -20.60 -4.33
CA VAL A 159 -32.48 -19.72 -5.02
C VAL A 159 -32.62 -18.26 -4.57
N THR A 160 -33.85 -17.73 -4.45
CA THR A 160 -34.04 -16.34 -3.97
C THR A 160 -33.59 -16.17 -2.51
N ASP A 161 -33.85 -17.16 -1.65
CA ASP A 161 -33.44 -17.14 -0.24
C ASP A 161 -31.94 -17.27 -0.09
N ARG A 162 -31.27 -18.12 -0.91
CA ARG A 162 -29.81 -18.21 -0.94
C ARG A 162 -29.18 -16.89 -1.37
N VAL A 163 -29.68 -16.26 -2.44
CA VAL A 163 -29.21 -14.94 -2.90
C VAL A 163 -29.49 -13.84 -1.86
N ALA A 164 -30.61 -13.91 -1.13
CA ALA A 164 -30.90 -12.99 -0.04
C ALA A 164 -29.94 -13.18 1.15
N MET A 165 -29.57 -14.43 1.48
CA MET A 165 -28.61 -14.74 2.53
C MET A 165 -27.18 -14.36 2.14
N GLU A 166 -26.76 -14.66 0.91
CA GLU A 166 -25.47 -14.22 0.33
C GLU A 166 -25.33 -12.69 0.40
N ARG A 167 -26.40 -11.94 0.08
CA ARG A 167 -26.44 -10.47 0.19
C ARG A 167 -26.35 -9.97 1.63
N LYS A 168 -26.97 -10.63 2.60
CA LYS A 168 -26.82 -10.30 4.03
C LYS A 168 -25.38 -10.51 4.48
N ILE A 169 -24.83 -11.71 4.25
CA ILE A 169 -23.42 -12.04 4.57
C ILE A 169 -22.44 -11.04 3.93
N ALA A 170 -22.69 -10.59 2.70
CA ALA A 170 -21.88 -9.57 2.03
C ALA A 170 -22.03 -8.18 2.68
N ALA A 171 -23.24 -7.78 3.10
CA ALA A 171 -23.48 -6.53 3.80
C ALA A 171 -22.83 -6.52 5.21
N ASP A 172 -23.00 -7.61 5.97
CA ASP A 172 -22.46 -7.78 7.32
C ASP A 172 -20.91 -7.79 7.30
N ARG A 173 -20.30 -8.42 6.28
CA ARG A 173 -18.84 -8.33 6.04
C ARG A 173 -18.42 -6.90 5.73
N ALA A 174 -19.15 -6.20 4.84
CA ALA A 174 -18.83 -4.84 4.49
C ALA A 174 -19.01 -3.84 5.66
N THR A 175 -19.87 -4.11 6.65
CA THR A 175 -19.89 -3.31 7.90
C THR A 175 -18.70 -3.63 8.79
N MET A 176 -18.38 -4.90 9.03
CA MET A 176 -17.20 -5.30 9.81
C MET A 176 -15.88 -4.78 9.19
N GLU A 177 -15.75 -4.79 7.86
CA GLU A 177 -14.58 -4.25 7.16
C GLU A 177 -14.43 -2.72 7.35
N ARG A 178 -15.54 -1.97 7.42
CA ARG A 178 -15.53 -0.54 7.74
C ARG A 178 -15.18 -0.30 9.20
N GLU A 179 -15.81 -1.00 10.14
CA GLU A 179 -15.51 -0.93 11.58
C GLU A 179 -14.02 -1.21 11.85
N ILE A 180 -13.46 -2.25 11.20
CA ILE A 180 -12.02 -2.58 11.30
C ILE A 180 -11.15 -1.48 10.67
N ALA A 181 -11.56 -0.87 9.56
CA ALA A 181 -10.83 0.23 8.93
C ALA A 181 -10.86 1.52 9.78
N GLU A 182 -11.99 1.85 10.40
CA GLU A 182 -12.16 2.99 11.29
C GLU A 182 -11.37 2.81 12.60
N LEU A 183 -11.39 1.60 13.19
CA LEU A 183 -10.57 1.25 14.36
C LEU A 183 -9.07 1.29 14.04
N ARG A 184 -8.64 0.89 12.83
CA ARG A 184 -7.25 1.06 12.38
C ARG A 184 -6.88 2.52 12.20
N ALA A 185 -7.66 3.29 11.45
CA ALA A 185 -7.38 4.71 11.21
C ALA A 185 -7.31 5.53 12.51
N THR A 186 -8.21 5.26 13.47
CA THR A 186 -8.21 5.94 14.78
C THR A 186 -7.04 5.51 15.68
N THR A 187 -6.65 4.23 15.67
CA THR A 187 -5.46 3.78 16.43
C THR A 187 -4.15 4.22 15.79
N GLU A 188 -4.05 4.25 14.46
CA GLU A 188 -2.90 4.79 13.73
C GLU A 188 -2.74 6.31 13.94
N ALA A 189 -3.83 7.07 13.89
CA ALA A 189 -3.84 8.50 14.20
C ALA A 189 -3.37 8.77 15.64
N ARG A 190 -3.94 8.05 16.62
CA ARG A 190 -3.52 8.16 18.03
C ARG A 190 -2.06 7.81 18.24
N LEU A 191 -1.55 6.76 17.58
CA LEU A 191 -0.13 6.40 17.65
C LEU A 191 0.78 7.44 16.98
N ALA A 192 0.31 8.15 15.95
CA ALA A 192 1.04 9.27 15.35
C ALA A 192 1.06 10.50 16.29
N GLU A 193 -0.07 10.84 16.92
CA GLU A 193 -0.16 11.88 17.95
C GLU A 193 0.78 11.58 19.13
N GLU A 194 0.68 10.38 19.74
CA GLU A 194 1.52 9.96 20.87
C GLU A 194 3.02 9.95 20.50
N ARG A 195 3.39 9.53 19.28
CA ARG A 195 4.78 9.63 18.78
C ARG A 195 5.25 11.08 18.65
N SER A 196 4.46 11.94 18.00
CA SER A 196 4.83 13.35 17.81
C SER A 196 4.96 14.11 19.12
N ALA A 197 4.14 13.78 20.13
CA ALA A 197 4.25 14.34 21.47
C ALA A 197 5.53 13.90 22.19
N VAL A 198 5.95 12.64 22.04
CA VAL A 198 7.23 12.14 22.58
C VAL A 198 8.43 12.76 21.85
N GLU A 199 8.36 12.92 20.53
CA GLU A 199 9.41 13.57 19.73
C GLU A 199 9.59 15.04 20.15
N GLN A 200 8.49 15.81 20.23
CA GLN A 200 8.51 17.19 20.72
C GLN A 200 9.01 17.31 22.16
N ALA A 201 8.66 16.36 23.04
CA ALA A 201 9.14 16.35 24.42
C ALA A 201 10.65 16.06 24.50
N LEU A 202 11.18 15.15 23.68
CA LEU A 202 12.60 14.85 23.60
C LEU A 202 13.40 16.02 23.01
N ASP A 203 12.88 16.70 22.00
CA ASP A 203 13.56 17.87 21.40
C ASP A 203 13.50 19.10 22.31
N ALA A 204 12.40 19.31 23.04
CA ALA A 204 12.33 20.31 24.11
C ALA A 204 13.33 20.00 25.25
N GLN A 205 13.49 18.73 25.62
CA GLN A 205 14.47 18.31 26.62
C GLN A 205 15.91 18.51 26.13
N ARG A 206 16.20 18.16 24.86
CA ARG A 206 17.51 18.40 24.21
C ARG A 206 17.85 19.88 24.20
N ALA A 207 16.96 20.73 23.69
CA ALA A 207 17.16 22.18 23.65
C ALA A 207 17.34 22.79 25.05
N GLY A 208 16.66 22.26 26.07
CA GLY A 208 16.87 22.63 27.47
C GLY A 208 18.29 22.31 27.96
N VAL A 209 18.74 21.06 27.77
CA VAL A 209 20.10 20.62 28.16
C VAL A 209 21.19 21.35 27.37
N GLU A 210 21.00 21.56 26.06
CA GLU A 210 21.92 22.34 25.22
C GLU A 210 22.01 23.80 25.69
N GLY A 211 20.88 24.40 26.11
CA GLY A 211 20.84 25.72 26.73
C GLY A 211 21.57 25.79 28.07
N GLU A 212 21.36 24.80 28.96
CA GLU A 212 22.07 24.70 30.25
C GLU A 212 23.58 24.52 30.08
N VAL A 213 23.99 23.66 29.14
CA VAL A 213 25.41 23.44 28.81
C VAL A 213 26.02 24.72 28.20
N GLY A 214 25.32 25.38 27.27
CA GLY A 214 25.78 26.64 26.67
C GLY A 214 25.95 27.75 27.71
N GLU A 215 25.02 27.89 28.65
CA GLU A 215 25.12 28.83 29.78
C GLU A 215 26.27 28.49 30.73
N LEU A 216 26.50 27.20 31.01
CA LEU A 216 27.62 26.77 31.87
C LEU A 216 28.98 27.01 31.20
N THR A 217 29.10 26.72 29.89
CA THR A 217 30.30 27.03 29.10
C THR A 217 30.55 28.53 29.08
N ARG A 218 29.53 29.35 28.76
CA ARG A 218 29.63 30.82 28.74
C ARG A 218 30.15 31.37 30.08
N ARG A 219 29.59 30.91 31.21
CA ARG A 219 30.04 31.32 32.55
C ARG A 219 31.47 30.89 32.83
N SER A 220 31.87 29.67 32.43
CA SER A 220 33.25 29.21 32.60
C SER A 220 34.23 30.04 31.77
N ASP A 221 33.88 30.43 30.54
CA ASP A 221 34.72 31.29 29.71
C ASP A 221 34.77 32.74 30.23
N GLU A 222 33.67 33.26 30.78
CA GLU A 222 33.63 34.55 31.50
C GLU A 222 34.52 34.53 32.76
N GLU A 223 34.49 33.45 33.55
CA GLU A 223 35.39 33.27 34.70
C GLU A 223 36.87 33.12 34.26
N ARG A 224 37.15 32.34 33.20
CA ARG A 224 38.51 32.14 32.67
C ARG A 224 39.11 33.41 32.10
N THR A 225 38.34 34.19 31.34
CA THR A 225 38.79 35.48 30.79
C THR A 225 38.99 36.52 31.88
N ARG A 226 38.10 36.57 32.89
CA ARG A 226 38.30 37.38 34.09
C ARG A 226 39.58 37.01 34.85
N LEU A 227 39.78 35.74 35.18
CA LEU A 227 40.97 35.27 35.90
C LEU A 227 42.26 35.50 35.10
N TRP A 228 42.21 35.39 33.78
CA TRP A 228 43.34 35.72 32.90
C TRP A 228 43.66 37.22 32.94
N ALA A 229 42.66 38.10 32.90
CA ALA A 229 42.83 39.54 33.01
C ALA A 229 43.35 39.97 34.41
N GLU A 230 42.82 39.39 35.49
CA GLU A 230 43.33 39.59 36.86
C GLU A 230 44.79 39.13 36.99
N ALA A 231 45.19 38.05 36.30
CA ALA A 231 46.57 37.56 36.27
C ALA A 231 47.50 38.40 35.38
N GLU A 232 47.00 39.02 34.30
CA GLU A 232 47.77 39.94 33.45
C GLU A 232 48.01 41.28 34.16
N ALA A 233 46.98 41.85 34.80
CA ALA A 233 47.12 43.05 35.63
C ALA A 233 48.17 42.85 36.73
N ARG A 234 48.19 41.66 37.37
CA ARG A 234 49.23 41.30 38.35
C ARG A 234 50.63 41.14 37.76
N ARG A 235 50.76 40.70 36.51
CA ARG A 235 52.07 40.65 35.82
C ARG A 235 52.57 42.07 35.57
N GLN A 236 51.70 42.96 35.11
CA GLN A 236 52.00 44.37 34.87
C GLN A 236 52.40 45.09 36.17
N GLU A 237 51.63 44.92 37.26
CA GLU A 237 51.97 45.43 38.61
C GLU A 237 53.37 44.98 39.05
N ILE A 238 53.71 43.71 38.90
CA ILE A 238 55.03 43.16 39.25
C ILE A 238 56.14 43.64 38.32
N GLU A 239 55.87 43.85 37.02
CA GLU A 239 56.85 44.36 36.05
C GLU A 239 57.12 45.86 36.25
N GLU A 240 56.11 46.65 36.61
CA GLU A 240 56.24 48.04 37.02
C GLU A 240 57.05 48.16 38.32
N ASP A 241 56.68 47.42 39.38
CA ASP A 241 57.43 47.38 40.65
C ASP A 241 58.90 46.95 40.44
N PHE A 242 59.13 45.92 39.62
CA PHE A 242 60.49 45.46 39.31
C PHE A 242 61.28 46.51 38.53
N THR A 243 60.66 47.19 37.56
CA THR A 243 61.29 48.27 36.79
C THR A 243 61.65 49.45 37.70
N ILE A 244 60.73 49.86 38.57
CA ILE A 244 60.94 50.92 39.58
C ILE A 244 62.09 50.54 40.52
N ALA A 245 62.10 49.32 41.06
CA ALA A 245 63.16 48.86 41.95
C ALA A 245 64.53 48.76 41.25
N MET A 246 64.56 48.37 39.97
CA MET A 246 65.78 48.29 39.18
C MET A 246 66.33 49.68 38.79
N ASP A 247 65.48 50.63 38.40
CA ASP A 247 65.92 52.00 38.13
C ASP A 247 66.28 52.77 39.42
N GLN A 248 65.63 52.50 40.56
CA GLN A 248 66.09 52.97 41.88
C GLN A 248 67.51 52.45 42.18
N ARG A 249 67.73 51.13 42.14
CA ARG A 249 69.03 50.51 42.39
C ARG A 249 70.11 50.97 41.41
N ARG A 250 69.74 51.26 40.16
CA ARG A 250 70.60 51.85 39.14
C ARG A 250 70.93 53.31 39.45
N ALA A 251 69.96 54.10 39.91
CA ALA A 251 70.18 55.48 40.33
C ALA A 251 71.09 55.55 41.56
N GLU A 252 70.90 54.67 42.54
CA GLU A 252 71.80 54.49 43.70
C GLU A 252 73.23 54.13 43.26
N ALA A 253 73.39 53.15 42.36
CA ALA A 253 74.71 52.76 41.84
C ALA A 253 75.39 53.89 41.06
N LEU A 254 74.64 54.66 40.25
CA LEU A 254 75.17 55.84 39.56
C LEU A 254 75.51 56.98 40.53
N ALA A 255 74.72 57.18 41.59
CA ALA A 255 74.99 58.16 42.64
C ALA A 255 76.25 57.79 43.45
N ALA A 256 76.45 56.50 43.76
CA ALA A 256 77.68 56.00 44.39
C ALA A 256 78.91 56.25 43.50
N LEU A 257 78.86 55.88 42.21
CA LEU A 257 79.93 56.17 41.25
C LEU A 257 80.17 57.69 41.07
N HIS A 258 79.15 58.53 41.22
CA HIS A 258 79.29 59.99 41.20
C HIS A 258 79.93 60.53 42.49
N ALA A 259 79.62 59.95 43.65
CA ALA A 259 80.24 60.28 44.93
C ALA A 259 81.73 59.87 44.95
N GLU A 260 82.06 58.66 44.50
CA GLU A 260 83.45 58.20 44.33
C GLU A 260 84.24 59.14 43.40
N ARG A 261 83.67 59.51 42.25
CA ARG A 261 84.28 60.48 41.31
C ARG A 261 84.41 61.88 41.90
N ALA A 262 83.53 62.29 42.82
CA ALA A 262 83.64 63.56 43.52
C ALA A 262 84.75 63.53 44.58
N ALA A 263 84.84 62.46 45.37
CA ALA A 263 85.90 62.26 46.36
C ALA A 263 87.29 62.18 45.68
N LEU A 264 87.44 61.41 44.60
CA LEU A 264 88.67 61.35 43.82
C LEU A 264 89.07 62.70 43.21
N ARG A 265 88.10 63.55 42.83
CA ARG A 265 88.39 64.93 42.39
C ARG A 265 88.88 65.79 43.56
N GLN A 266 88.23 65.72 44.71
CA GLN A 266 88.66 66.44 45.92
C GLN A 266 90.05 66.01 46.38
N GLU A 267 90.39 64.72 46.29
CA GLU A 267 91.74 64.22 46.57
C GLU A 267 92.77 64.74 45.55
N ILE A 268 92.46 64.69 44.25
CA ILE A 268 93.32 65.24 43.19
C ILE A 268 93.54 66.75 43.37
N ASP A 269 92.49 67.51 43.68
CA ASP A 269 92.57 68.96 43.85
C ASP A 269 93.27 69.34 45.17
N GLY A 270 93.04 68.63 46.27
CA GLY A 270 93.83 68.78 47.50
C GLY A 270 95.31 68.42 47.32
N MET A 271 95.62 67.40 46.51
CA MET A 271 97.00 67.07 46.13
C MET A 271 97.63 68.14 45.22
N ARG A 272 96.86 68.77 44.33
CA ARG A 272 97.29 69.93 43.54
C ARG A 272 97.53 71.17 44.40
N GLU A 273 96.67 71.43 45.38
CA GLU A 273 96.82 72.54 46.33
C GLU A 273 98.07 72.33 47.20
N ALA A 274 98.23 71.15 47.80
CA ALA A 274 99.44 70.80 48.56
C ALA A 274 100.72 70.85 47.71
N HIS A 275 100.66 70.46 46.43
CA HIS A 275 101.78 70.63 45.51
C HIS A 275 102.03 72.11 45.18
N ALA A 276 100.99 72.92 44.97
CA ALA A 276 101.12 74.36 44.73
C ALA A 276 101.69 75.09 45.96
N GLU A 277 101.34 74.67 47.18
CA GLU A 277 101.93 75.17 48.43
C GLU A 277 103.40 74.78 48.59
N ARG A 278 103.79 73.55 48.23
CA ARG A 278 105.21 73.15 48.16
C ARG A 278 105.97 74.02 47.16
N MET A 279 105.47 74.17 45.94
CA MET A 279 106.09 75.05 44.94
C MET A 279 106.17 76.52 45.40
N ARG A 280 105.19 77.03 46.14
CA ARG A 280 105.23 78.38 46.75
C ARG A 280 106.29 78.49 47.85
N THR A 281 106.39 77.51 48.74
CA THR A 281 107.38 77.55 49.83
C THR A 281 108.80 77.30 49.33
N GLU A 282 109.00 76.44 48.33
CA GLU A 282 110.26 76.27 47.61
C GLU A 282 110.66 77.55 46.86
N ALA A 283 109.72 78.23 46.19
CA ALA A 283 109.97 79.53 45.56
C ALA A 283 110.33 80.62 46.58
N GLN A 284 109.66 80.67 47.74
CA GLN A 284 109.99 81.59 48.84
C GLN A 284 111.38 81.30 49.42
N GLN A 285 111.75 80.03 49.61
CA GLN A 285 113.09 79.64 50.05
C GLN A 285 114.16 79.98 49.00
N ALA A 286 113.87 79.81 47.72
CA ALA A 286 114.75 80.23 46.62
C ALA A 286 114.92 81.76 46.56
N GLU A 287 113.85 82.54 46.75
CA GLU A 287 113.91 84.00 46.89
C GLU A 287 114.73 84.43 48.11
N GLU A 288 114.53 83.81 49.28
CA GLU A 288 115.34 84.09 50.45
C GLU A 288 116.81 83.73 50.24
N HIS A 289 117.11 82.60 49.61
CA HIS A 289 118.47 82.20 49.28
C HIS A 289 119.12 83.19 48.30
N ALA A 290 118.38 83.66 47.29
CA ALA A 290 118.82 84.71 46.37
C ALA A 290 119.07 86.04 47.10
N ARG A 291 118.17 86.48 47.99
CA ARG A 291 118.36 87.69 48.82
C ARG A 291 119.58 87.57 49.73
N ARG A 292 119.83 86.40 50.33
CA ARG A 292 121.03 86.13 51.14
C ARG A 292 122.30 86.20 50.28
N LEU A 293 122.30 85.61 49.08
CA LEU A 293 123.42 85.70 48.13
C LEU A 293 123.70 87.15 47.69
N VAL A 294 122.66 87.95 47.44
CA VAL A 294 122.81 89.39 47.13
C VAL A 294 123.40 90.14 48.32
N ALA A 295 122.88 89.95 49.54
CA ALA A 295 123.41 90.61 50.75
C ALA A 295 124.82 90.15 51.15
N ASP A 296 125.24 88.95 50.75
CA ASP A 296 126.62 88.46 50.84
C ASP A 296 127.51 89.12 49.77
N ALA A 297 127.02 89.28 48.54
CA ALA A 297 127.73 89.98 47.47
C ALA A 297 127.90 91.48 47.78
N GLU A 298 126.87 92.14 48.29
CA GLU A 298 126.91 93.53 48.76
C GLU A 298 127.91 93.72 49.91
N ARG A 299 127.96 92.80 50.88
CA ARG A 299 129.00 92.81 51.93
C ARG A 299 130.40 92.67 51.35
N ARG A 300 130.63 91.74 50.43
CA ARG A 300 131.94 91.55 49.77
C ARG A 300 132.33 92.77 48.93
N VAL A 301 131.37 93.44 48.28
CA VAL A 301 131.58 94.72 47.58
C VAL A 301 131.91 95.85 48.57
N ALA A 302 131.26 95.92 49.72
CA ALA A 302 131.56 96.89 50.77
C ALA A 302 132.94 96.65 51.43
N GLU A 303 133.33 95.39 51.63
CA GLU A 303 134.68 95.02 52.08
C GLU A 303 135.75 95.44 51.06
N LEU A 304 135.53 95.15 49.77
CA LEU A 304 136.42 95.58 48.69
C LEU A 304 136.48 97.11 48.57
N ALA A 305 135.37 97.82 48.77
CA ALA A 305 135.34 99.28 48.80
C ALA A 305 136.10 99.84 50.03
N GLY A 306 135.95 99.25 51.21
CA GLY A 306 136.65 99.61 52.44
C GLY A 306 138.14 99.23 52.46
N LEU A 307 138.55 98.23 51.66
CA LEU A 307 139.95 97.97 51.33
C LEU A 307 140.49 99.02 50.36
N ARG A 308 139.75 99.34 49.29
CA ARG A 308 140.13 100.38 48.32
C ARG A 308 140.29 101.75 48.99
N SER A 309 139.40 102.12 49.91
CA SER A 309 139.47 103.38 50.67
C SER A 309 140.78 103.48 51.47
N ARG A 310 141.14 102.43 52.22
CA ARG A 310 142.39 102.38 52.98
C ARG A 310 143.63 102.42 52.08
N ILE A 311 143.60 101.76 50.92
CA ILE A 311 144.68 101.84 49.93
C ILE A 311 144.82 103.28 49.40
N THR A 312 143.71 103.98 49.13
CA THR A 312 143.76 105.40 48.72
C THR A 312 144.26 106.33 49.81
N GLU A 313 143.89 106.12 51.08
CA GLU A 313 144.42 106.91 52.22
C GLU A 313 145.91 106.67 52.46
N GLN A 314 146.38 105.42 52.30
CA GLN A 314 147.80 105.10 52.38
C GLN A 314 148.61 105.75 51.25
N LEU A 315 148.03 105.87 50.05
CA LEU A 315 148.64 106.58 48.93
C LEU A 315 148.73 108.10 49.17
N THR A 316 147.67 108.78 49.61
CA THR A 316 147.75 110.22 49.93
C THR A 316 148.65 110.50 51.13
N GLY A 317 148.68 109.62 52.13
CA GLY A 317 149.60 109.72 53.27
C GLY A 317 151.08 109.67 52.86
N ALA A 318 151.45 108.74 51.97
CA ALA A 318 152.81 108.66 51.43
C ALA A 318 153.16 109.87 50.55
N GLN A 319 152.21 110.33 49.73
CA GLN A 319 152.41 111.40 48.75
C GLN A 319 152.62 112.78 49.41
N ALA A 320 152.06 113.01 50.61
CA ALA A 320 152.30 114.23 51.39
C ALA A 320 153.72 114.33 51.98
N VAL A 321 154.38 113.19 52.28
CA VAL A 321 155.72 113.15 52.87
C VAL A 321 156.81 113.27 51.79
N LEU A 322 156.62 112.62 50.64
CA LEU A 322 157.59 112.59 49.54
C LEU A 322 157.81 113.95 48.86
N GLY A 323 156.88 114.91 49.02
CA GLY A 323 156.99 116.25 48.43
C GLY A 323 158.05 117.17 49.07
N ARG A 324 158.62 116.82 50.24
CA ARG A 324 159.48 117.76 51.01
C ARG A 324 160.97 117.39 51.13
N VAL A 325 161.39 116.24 50.60
CA VAL A 325 162.80 115.77 50.70
C VAL A 325 163.39 115.40 49.31
N LEU A 326 162.72 115.75 48.21
CA LEU A 326 163.25 115.56 46.85
C LEU A 326 164.22 116.69 46.43
N VAL A 327 165.31 116.82 47.18
CA VAL A 327 166.57 117.46 46.76
C VAL A 327 167.69 116.51 47.19
N SER A 328 168.41 115.91 46.21
CA SER A 328 169.49 114.92 46.39
C SER A 328 169.03 113.55 46.97
N LEU A 329 169.49 112.34 46.60
CA LEU A 329 170.34 111.70 45.55
C LEU A 329 169.76 110.26 45.35
N ALA A 330 169.73 109.60 44.18
CA ALA A 330 170.77 108.75 43.52
C ALA A 330 171.44 107.66 44.41
N PRO A 331 172.00 106.54 43.87
CA PRO A 331 171.56 105.60 42.79
C PRO A 331 171.92 104.08 43.05
N LEU A 332 171.77 103.19 42.03
CA LEU A 332 172.41 101.85 41.81
C LEU A 332 171.93 100.54 42.53
N ASP A 333 172.02 99.44 41.75
CA ASP A 333 172.30 97.98 41.94
C ASP A 333 172.04 97.16 43.24
N GLY A 334 171.79 95.83 43.06
CA GLY A 334 171.81 94.73 44.05
C GLY A 334 170.51 93.89 44.08
N GLU A 335 170.38 92.56 43.92
CA GLU A 335 171.10 91.30 44.27
C GLU A 335 170.77 90.62 45.64
N ALA A 336 170.36 89.34 45.54
CA ALA A 336 170.28 88.22 46.51
C ALA A 336 169.81 88.38 48.00
N GLY A 337 168.87 87.51 48.44
CA GLY A 337 168.67 87.18 49.87
C GLY A 337 167.44 86.27 50.18
N PRO A 338 167.45 85.38 51.20
CA PRO A 338 166.85 84.03 51.03
C PRO A 338 165.89 83.49 52.12
N HIS A 339 165.25 82.34 51.83
CA HIS A 339 164.62 81.35 52.75
C HIS A 339 163.30 81.78 53.46
N THR A 340 162.41 80.94 54.05
CA THR A 340 161.98 79.49 54.04
C THR A 340 160.64 79.39 54.84
N ASN A 341 159.81 78.32 54.94
CA ASN A 341 159.79 76.92 54.47
C ASN A 341 158.33 76.34 54.45
N GLY A 342 158.13 75.17 53.82
CA GLY A 342 157.06 74.20 54.15
C GLY A 342 155.66 74.37 53.53
N ARG A 343 154.97 73.32 53.04
CA ARG A 343 155.39 71.90 52.91
C ARG A 343 154.57 71.10 51.85
N THR A 344 155.30 70.36 51.00
CA THR A 344 154.93 69.14 50.22
C THR A 344 153.93 69.23 49.04
N PRO A 345 154.10 68.40 47.97
CA PRO A 345 153.32 68.47 46.72
C PRO A 345 152.39 67.26 46.44
N ALA A 346 151.44 67.41 45.50
CA ALA A 346 150.75 66.31 44.82
C ALA A 346 150.19 66.76 43.43
N PRO A 347 150.15 65.90 42.38
CA PRO A 347 149.60 66.21 41.05
C PRO A 347 148.36 65.35 40.66
N ALA A 348 147.84 65.54 39.43
CA ALA A 348 146.79 64.73 38.76
C ALA A 348 145.38 64.84 39.39
N ALA A 349 144.29 64.23 38.91
CA ALA A 349 144.06 63.20 37.86
C ALA A 349 142.62 63.32 37.24
N PRO A 350 142.23 62.51 36.22
CA PRO A 350 140.90 62.54 35.58
C PRO A 350 139.92 61.45 36.12
N ALA A 351 138.84 61.14 35.37
CA ALA A 351 137.84 60.07 35.60
C ALA A 351 138.41 58.63 35.31
N PRO A 352 137.67 57.47 35.30
CA PRO A 352 136.21 57.20 35.45
C PRO A 352 135.83 55.85 36.21
N ALA A 353 134.60 55.33 35.99
CA ALA A 353 134.17 53.89 35.97
C ALA A 353 133.72 53.11 37.26
N ALA A 354 133.12 51.91 37.05
CA ALA A 354 132.47 50.96 38.01
C ALA A 354 133.31 49.64 38.20
N PRO A 355 132.91 48.53 38.93
CA PRO A 355 131.77 47.60 38.60
C PRO A 355 131.15 46.74 39.78
N VAL A 356 130.47 45.60 39.48
CA VAL A 356 129.73 44.56 40.31
C VAL A 356 130.59 43.31 40.70
N PRO A 357 130.23 42.31 41.60
CA PRO A 357 128.96 41.54 41.89
C PRO A 357 128.65 41.31 43.42
N ALA A 358 128.02 40.26 44.05
CA ALA A 358 127.55 38.86 43.77
C ALA A 358 126.50 38.31 44.83
N PRO A 359 125.88 37.09 44.69
CA PRO A 359 124.84 36.51 45.60
C PRO A 359 125.28 35.26 46.45
N PRO A 360 124.47 34.69 47.39
CA PRO A 360 123.46 33.63 47.11
C PRO A 360 122.21 33.56 48.08
N ALA A 361 121.42 32.45 48.03
CA ALA A 361 120.14 32.17 48.75
C ALA A 361 120.33 31.17 49.96
N PRO A 362 119.35 30.40 50.57
CA PRO A 362 117.90 30.17 50.30
C PRO A 362 116.96 29.96 51.54
N ALA A 363 115.79 29.32 51.33
CA ALA A 363 114.87 28.63 52.29
C ALA A 363 113.87 29.50 53.11
N ALA A 364 112.67 29.04 53.53
CA ALA A 364 111.96 27.75 53.39
C ALA A 364 110.41 27.91 53.33
N ALA A 365 109.68 26.79 53.13
CA ALA A 365 108.21 26.66 53.13
C ALA A 365 107.62 26.43 54.57
N PRO A 366 106.32 26.13 54.87
CA PRO A 366 105.34 25.36 54.05
C PRO A 366 103.85 25.78 54.05
N ASP A 367 103.11 25.06 53.19
CA ASP A 367 101.65 24.72 53.23
C ASP A 367 101.24 24.04 54.56
N PRO A 368 99.94 23.86 54.95
CA PRO A 368 99.01 23.03 54.15
C PRO A 368 97.47 23.23 54.28
N ALA A 369 96.74 22.48 53.42
CA ALA A 369 95.60 21.59 53.72
C ALA A 369 94.22 21.89 53.08
N ILE A 370 93.50 20.80 52.76
CA ILE A 370 92.18 20.71 52.10
C ILE A 370 91.20 19.95 53.03
N PRO A 371 89.87 20.03 52.83
CA PRO A 371 89.15 18.96 52.12
C PRO A 371 88.09 19.51 51.11
N ALA A 372 87.70 18.86 50.01
CA ALA A 372 87.57 17.45 49.61
C ALA A 372 86.17 16.80 49.84
N ALA A 373 85.29 16.95 48.85
CA ALA A 373 84.16 16.07 48.46
C ALA A 373 83.88 16.34 46.96
N ALA A 374 83.66 15.41 46.02
CA ALA A 374 83.17 14.02 45.95
C ALA A 374 81.67 13.91 45.57
N ALA A 375 81.34 12.89 44.73
CA ALA A 375 80.09 12.69 43.98
C ALA A 375 79.83 13.74 42.87
N GLN A 376 79.58 13.46 41.58
CA GLN A 376 79.46 12.21 40.81
C GLN A 376 78.28 11.26 41.16
N GLU A 377 77.47 10.94 40.13
CA GLU A 377 76.24 10.11 40.17
C GLU A 377 75.09 10.71 41.03
N ASP A 378 73.80 10.46 40.76
CA ASP A 378 73.19 9.46 39.88
C ASP A 378 71.96 10.03 39.10
N SER A 379 71.51 9.35 38.04
CA SER A 379 70.28 9.64 37.29
C SER A 379 69.34 8.42 37.30
N PRO A 380 68.30 8.40 38.15
CA PRO A 380 67.42 7.25 38.26
C PRO A 380 66.58 6.98 36.99
N ALA A 381 66.77 5.78 36.45
CA ALA A 381 65.78 4.88 35.83
C ALA A 381 64.67 5.51 34.94
N GLN A 382 64.67 5.27 33.63
CA GLN A 382 64.25 3.99 33.02
C GLN A 382 62.92 3.41 33.53
N ALA A 383 61.87 3.50 32.71
CA ALA A 383 60.83 2.47 32.62
C ALA A 383 60.14 2.51 31.25
N SER A 384 60.29 1.45 30.45
CA SER A 384 59.52 1.18 29.22
C SER A 384 59.79 -0.24 28.72
N PRO A 385 58.85 -0.91 28.04
CA PRO A 385 57.42 -0.96 28.36
C PRO A 385 56.92 -2.43 28.43
N ALA A 386 55.73 -2.67 28.99
CA ALA A 386 55.12 -4.00 28.97
C ALA A 386 53.58 -3.97 28.83
N ARG A 387 53.07 -4.90 28.00
CA ARG A 387 51.65 -5.28 27.78
C ARG A 387 50.68 -4.22 27.23
N ALA A 388 50.46 -4.36 25.91
CA ALA A 388 49.17 -4.72 25.30
C ALA A 388 47.90 -3.94 25.72
N ALA A 389 47.34 -3.22 24.75
CA ALA A 389 46.10 -2.45 24.90
C ALA A 389 44.82 -3.31 24.85
N ALA A 390 43.75 -2.78 25.44
CA ALA A 390 42.37 -3.17 25.17
C ALA A 390 41.49 -1.89 25.14
N VAL A 391 40.93 -1.58 23.97
CA VAL A 391 39.94 -0.50 23.78
C VAL A 391 38.79 -1.10 22.95
N PRO A 392 37.53 -0.98 23.38
CA PRO A 392 36.39 -1.47 22.61
C PRO A 392 35.94 -0.45 21.56
N THR A 393 35.58 -0.95 20.37
CA THR A 393 35.03 -0.16 19.25
C THR A 393 33.80 -0.90 18.70
N PRO A 394 32.68 -0.23 18.39
CA PRO A 394 31.39 -0.91 18.13
C PRO A 394 31.28 -1.52 16.71
N PRO A 395 30.42 -2.54 16.53
CA PRO A 395 30.12 -3.10 15.21
C PRO A 395 29.04 -2.32 14.46
N ALA A 396 29.15 -2.30 13.13
CA ALA A 396 28.14 -1.84 12.17
C ALA A 396 27.83 -2.97 11.16
N PRO A 397 26.67 -2.97 10.47
CA PRO A 397 26.06 -4.20 9.96
C PRO A 397 26.57 -4.67 8.59
N ALA A 398 26.44 -5.97 8.33
CA ALA A 398 26.63 -6.59 7.03
C ALA A 398 25.30 -7.20 6.51
N GLN A 399 25.00 -6.96 5.24
CA GLN A 399 23.94 -7.67 4.50
C GLN A 399 24.49 -8.96 3.86
N PRO A 400 23.65 -9.96 3.58
CA PRO A 400 23.91 -10.94 2.54
C PRO A 400 22.89 -10.89 1.39
N THR A 401 23.39 -11.03 0.16
CA THR A 401 22.59 -11.04 -1.10
C THR A 401 21.93 -12.39 -1.36
N ALA A 402 20.84 -12.40 -2.15
CA ALA A 402 20.07 -13.59 -2.48
C ALA A 402 20.69 -14.47 -3.60
N ALA A 403 20.42 -15.78 -3.54
CA ALA A 403 20.45 -16.70 -4.68
C ALA A 403 19.44 -17.84 -4.46
N GLN A 404 18.83 -18.35 -5.54
CA GLN A 404 17.93 -19.51 -5.52
C GLN A 404 18.61 -20.75 -6.20
N PRO A 405 17.91 -21.79 -6.69
CA PRO A 405 17.79 -23.04 -5.95
C PRO A 405 18.31 -24.27 -6.72
N THR A 406 18.36 -25.44 -6.08
CA THR A 406 18.53 -26.74 -6.76
C THR A 406 17.64 -27.80 -6.10
N ALA A 407 17.06 -28.70 -6.91
CA ALA A 407 16.10 -29.71 -6.45
C ALA A 407 16.69 -31.14 -6.47
N ALA A 408 16.29 -31.95 -5.50
CA ALA A 408 16.37 -33.42 -5.53
C ALA A 408 15.31 -34.03 -4.58
N GLN A 409 14.74 -35.16 -4.98
CA GLN A 409 13.88 -36.05 -4.17
C GLN A 409 14.48 -37.49 -4.21
N PRO A 410 13.83 -38.54 -3.67
CA PRO A 410 13.71 -38.79 -2.22
C PRO A 410 14.09 -40.24 -1.84
N THR A 411 14.30 -40.53 -0.55
CA THR A 411 14.37 -41.93 -0.07
C THR A 411 13.82 -42.12 1.34
N ALA A 412 13.02 -43.18 1.51
CA ALA A 412 12.62 -43.84 2.76
C ALA A 412 11.76 -43.09 3.80
N ALA A 413 10.69 -43.78 4.20
CA ALA A 413 9.86 -43.61 5.40
C ALA A 413 9.67 -45.04 6.00
N PRO A 414 8.83 -45.32 7.03
CA PRO A 414 8.02 -44.40 7.85
C PRO A 414 8.06 -44.69 9.38
N ALA A 415 7.65 -43.70 10.17
CA ALA A 415 6.88 -43.86 11.42
C ALA A 415 6.40 -42.49 11.91
N ALA A 416 5.28 -42.30 12.61
CA ALA A 416 3.95 -42.94 12.63
C ALA A 416 3.09 -42.12 13.61
N LEU A 417 1.75 -42.13 13.45
CA LEU A 417 0.76 -41.48 14.35
C LEU A 417 0.74 -39.94 14.35
N ASP A 418 -0.40 -39.26 14.56
CA ASP A 418 -1.80 -39.57 14.22
C ASP A 418 -2.62 -38.27 14.32
N GLN A 419 -3.61 -38.05 13.45
CA GLN A 419 -4.84 -37.23 13.61
C GLN A 419 -5.63 -37.23 12.27
N PRO A 420 -6.92 -37.65 12.24
CA PRO A 420 -7.69 -37.72 10.99
C PRO A 420 -8.48 -36.44 10.68
N THR A 421 -8.47 -36.03 9.41
CA THR A 421 -9.49 -35.12 8.84
C THR A 421 -10.28 -35.86 7.77
N VAL A 422 -11.58 -36.04 7.98
CA VAL A 422 -12.46 -36.68 7.00
C VAL A 422 -12.86 -35.65 5.93
N GLN A 423 -12.32 -35.80 4.73
CA GLN A 423 -12.91 -35.21 3.53
C GLN A 423 -13.64 -36.29 2.74
N ILE A 424 -14.93 -36.07 2.52
CA ILE A 424 -15.73 -36.89 1.60
C ILE A 424 -15.35 -36.46 0.18
N HIS A 425 -15.08 -37.41 -0.70
CA HIS A 425 -15.05 -37.19 -2.15
C HIS A 425 -16.26 -37.91 -2.78
N ALA A 426 -16.93 -37.20 -3.68
CA ALA A 426 -17.94 -37.76 -4.56
C ALA A 426 -17.28 -38.27 -5.86
N ASP A 427 -18.12 -38.69 -6.80
CA ASP A 427 -17.79 -38.94 -8.22
C ASP A 427 -16.80 -40.09 -8.52
N THR A 428 -17.34 -41.32 -8.54
CA THR A 428 -17.26 -42.18 -9.74
C THR A 428 -18.46 -43.13 -9.77
N LEU A 429 -19.36 -42.99 -10.76
CA LEU A 429 -19.39 -43.85 -11.97
C LEU A 429 -20.71 -43.60 -12.74
N THR A 430 -20.64 -43.50 -14.06
CA THR A 430 -21.81 -43.49 -14.94
C THR A 430 -21.46 -44.26 -16.19
N ASP A 431 -22.11 -45.42 -16.37
CA ASP A 431 -22.48 -46.01 -17.66
C ASP A 431 -23.02 -47.43 -17.44
N LEU A 432 -24.26 -47.67 -17.87
CA LEU A 432 -24.73 -48.84 -18.63
C LEU A 432 -26.25 -48.72 -18.90
N GLU A 433 -26.67 -49.21 -20.07
CA GLU A 433 -28.03 -49.01 -20.63
C GLU A 433 -29.06 -50.09 -20.22
N PRO A 434 -30.37 -49.86 -20.47
CA PRO A 434 -31.45 -50.57 -19.78
C PRO A 434 -31.93 -51.87 -20.45
N VAL A 435 -32.66 -52.69 -19.68
CA VAL A 435 -33.42 -53.86 -20.15
C VAL A 435 -34.84 -53.85 -19.54
N ASN A 436 -35.86 -54.04 -20.38
CA ASN A 436 -37.26 -54.24 -19.96
C ASN A 436 -37.53 -55.71 -19.64
N GLY A 437 -38.44 -56.00 -18.70
CA GLY A 437 -38.99 -57.35 -18.52
C GLY A 437 -39.90 -57.52 -17.29
N GLU A 438 -41.13 -57.98 -17.54
CA GLU A 438 -42.18 -58.57 -16.69
C GLU A 438 -42.04 -58.65 -15.15
N ALA A 439 -43.17 -58.37 -14.49
CA ALA A 439 -43.52 -58.94 -13.19
C ALA A 439 -44.28 -60.27 -13.36
N PRO A 440 -44.34 -61.13 -12.31
CA PRO A 440 -45.64 -61.65 -11.89
C PRO A 440 -45.85 -61.56 -10.36
N ALA A 441 -47.04 -62.00 -9.89
CA ALA A 441 -47.55 -61.78 -8.52
C ALA A 441 -47.86 -63.08 -7.75
N ALA A 442 -48.48 -62.93 -6.56
CA ALA A 442 -48.78 -63.94 -5.53
C ALA A 442 -47.55 -64.40 -4.70
N ASP A 443 -47.67 -64.75 -3.41
CA ASP A 443 -48.85 -65.28 -2.70
C ASP A 443 -48.94 -64.84 -1.21
N ALA A 444 -50.12 -64.97 -0.58
CA ALA A 444 -50.40 -64.77 0.86
C ALA A 444 -51.75 -65.41 1.27
N PRO A 445 -51.84 -66.16 2.40
CA PRO A 445 -52.42 -65.61 3.64
C PRO A 445 -51.77 -66.23 4.93
N GLU A 446 -52.23 -66.18 6.19
CA GLU A 446 -53.39 -65.62 6.94
C GLU A 446 -52.90 -65.17 8.37
N PRO A 447 -53.74 -64.65 9.31
CA PRO A 447 -53.29 -63.95 10.53
C PRO A 447 -53.26 -64.79 11.84
N THR A 448 -52.74 -64.19 12.93
CA THR A 448 -53.00 -64.62 14.33
C THR A 448 -53.61 -63.46 15.14
N ALA A 449 -54.64 -63.76 15.94
CA ALA A 449 -55.47 -62.79 16.67
C ALA A 449 -55.23 -62.84 18.22
N PRO A 450 -55.99 -62.11 19.07
CA PRO A 450 -55.47 -61.55 20.33
C PRO A 450 -55.92 -62.26 21.63
N ASN A 451 -55.47 -61.78 22.80
CA ASN A 451 -56.18 -61.92 24.08
C ASN A 451 -55.79 -60.80 25.11
N PRO A 452 -56.57 -60.57 26.20
CA PRO A 452 -56.73 -59.23 26.79
C PRO A 452 -56.82 -59.18 28.34
N GLN A 453 -57.26 -58.02 28.88
CA GLN A 453 -57.79 -57.83 30.26
C GLN A 453 -56.75 -58.00 31.41
N ALA A 454 -56.98 -57.59 32.67
CA ALA A 454 -58.16 -57.01 33.33
C ALA A 454 -57.76 -56.00 34.45
N ALA A 455 -58.65 -55.02 34.72
CA ALA A 455 -59.17 -54.59 36.04
C ALA A 455 -58.20 -54.23 37.23
N THR A 456 -58.57 -53.50 38.29
CA THR A 456 -59.86 -52.96 38.82
C THR A 456 -59.57 -51.64 39.64
N PRO A 457 -60.53 -50.91 40.26
CA PRO A 457 -60.42 -49.46 40.51
C PRO A 457 -60.48 -49.00 42.00
N GLY A 458 -60.54 -47.68 42.22
CA GLY A 458 -60.89 -47.01 43.49
C GLY A 458 -60.66 -45.49 43.44
N ASN A 459 -61.54 -44.67 42.85
CA ASN A 459 -62.80 -44.12 43.42
C ASN A 459 -62.58 -42.94 44.40
N GLY A 460 -63.11 -41.74 44.07
CA GLY A 460 -62.85 -40.49 44.79
C GLY A 460 -63.46 -39.22 44.15
N GLN A 461 -64.78 -39.19 44.00
CA GLN A 461 -65.57 -38.00 43.61
C GLN A 461 -65.95 -37.14 44.86
N PRO A 462 -66.64 -35.97 44.74
CA PRO A 462 -66.98 -35.16 43.56
C PRO A 462 -66.68 -33.64 43.71
N GLY A 463 -66.95 -32.84 42.68
CA GLY A 463 -66.98 -31.37 42.79
C GLY A 463 -67.60 -30.60 41.60
N GLY A 464 -68.81 -30.05 41.79
CA GLY A 464 -69.30 -28.85 41.09
C GLY A 464 -69.60 -28.91 39.57
N ALA A 465 -70.80 -29.38 39.20
CA ALA A 465 -71.52 -28.91 38.00
C ALA A 465 -72.49 -27.76 38.41
N PRO A 466 -73.14 -26.94 37.53
CA PRO A 466 -73.79 -27.37 36.27
C PRO A 466 -73.74 -26.40 35.05
N SER A 467 -74.34 -26.89 33.96
CA SER A 467 -74.61 -26.26 32.64
C SER A 467 -75.94 -25.45 32.63
N PRO A 468 -76.65 -25.15 31.49
CA PRO A 468 -76.28 -24.83 30.08
C PRO A 468 -77.11 -23.64 29.45
N THR A 469 -77.14 -23.51 28.11
CA THR A 469 -78.25 -22.98 27.24
C THR A 469 -78.60 -21.46 27.23
N PRO A 470 -79.48 -20.93 26.33
CA PRO A 470 -79.67 -21.20 24.88
C PRO A 470 -79.95 -19.94 23.98
N ARG A 471 -80.05 -20.19 22.66
CA ARG A 471 -80.87 -19.51 21.61
C ARG A 471 -81.54 -18.14 21.88
N GLN A 472 -81.51 -17.28 20.86
CA GLN A 472 -82.77 -16.70 20.31
C GLN A 472 -82.71 -16.46 18.77
N ARG A 473 -83.87 -16.19 18.16
CA ARG A 473 -84.08 -15.92 16.72
C ARG A 473 -84.69 -14.53 16.55
N ASN A 474 -84.49 -13.86 15.40
CA ASN A 474 -85.59 -13.45 14.50
C ASN A 474 -85.15 -12.76 13.19
N ARG A 475 -86.10 -12.74 12.25
CA ARG A 475 -86.17 -12.09 10.92
C ARG A 475 -87.43 -11.16 10.96
N PRO A 476 -87.89 -10.44 9.90
CA PRO A 476 -87.31 -9.97 8.63
C PRO A 476 -87.50 -8.40 8.56
N PRO A 477 -87.83 -7.70 7.44
CA PRO A 477 -87.69 -7.94 5.99
C PRO A 477 -86.95 -6.78 5.22
N ARG A 478 -86.96 -6.86 3.87
CA ARG A 478 -86.51 -5.79 2.94
C ARG A 478 -87.53 -4.64 2.82
N PRO A 479 -87.11 -3.51 2.23
CA PRO A 479 -87.79 -3.01 1.02
C PRO A 479 -86.86 -2.90 -0.20
N ARG A 480 -87.44 -2.75 -1.40
CA ARG A 480 -86.75 -2.36 -2.65
C ARG A 480 -86.72 -0.83 -2.76
N ALA A 481 -85.67 -0.27 -3.37
CA ALA A 481 -85.67 1.07 -3.96
C ALA A 481 -85.70 0.97 -5.50
N THR A 482 -86.08 2.04 -6.18
CA THR A 482 -86.61 2.00 -7.56
C THR A 482 -85.81 2.82 -8.56
N SER A 483 -85.78 2.35 -9.82
CA SER A 483 -85.66 3.14 -11.06
C SER A 483 -84.65 4.31 -11.10
N GLY A 484 -83.44 4.03 -11.58
CA GLY A 484 -82.68 5.00 -12.39
C GLY A 484 -83.17 4.95 -13.84
N ARG A 485 -83.32 6.10 -14.51
CA ARG A 485 -83.92 6.19 -15.86
C ARG A 485 -83.11 7.12 -16.77
N ARG A 486 -82.59 6.59 -17.87
CA ARG A 486 -82.36 7.30 -19.14
C ARG A 486 -82.24 6.29 -20.28
#